data_AF-A0A9P0AMZ0-F1
#
_entry.id   AF-A0A9P0AMZ0-F1
#
_cell.length_a   1.000
_cell.length_b   1.000
_cell.length_c   1.000
_cell.angle_alpha   90.00
_cell.angle_beta   90.00
_cell.angle_gamma   90.00
#
_symmetry.space_group_name_H-M   'P 1'
#
loop_
_entity.id
_entity.type
_entity.pdbx_description
1 polymer ?
#
loop_
_entity_poly.entity_id
_entity_poly.type
_entity_poly.pdbx_seq_one_letter_code
_entity_poly.pdbx_strand_id
1 'polypeptide(L)'
;MRKNTSWLETCIHINLEDEQTVSLEKQSCGRPSKDFLDSSERVKRRKTEELRTQYSSSELGFAAQMQLRAEGKLDAANIVKDAIFLDPSCASRYRNAYSQSLNSVIPYSTDQALSLFVEAKLTKYQYNLLRNSSKENNCKLYPNYESVTAAKKKCYPKNISISEVKAEFPLQDLLDHTISRIFEVQEDVFNTYSENVQSNSNLTLISKWGCDGSSGMSEYKQKFEDDGNSDASIFLASLVPIQLVSEKDVILWQNPRPSSPRFCRPIYMEYVHETTEIIKRVSGKIQEQKSTLEPSKIQFNGQNISIKHSLVFTMIDGKVVNAISENNCTQKCYLCGCTSKDFNKIDLILKKEVDKSKLEFGISSLHAWIRFLECVLHLSY
;
A
#
# COMPACT_ATOMS: atom_id res chain seq x y z
N MET A 1 -56.25 -21.44 48.30
CA MET A 1 -55.51 -22.62 47.81
C MET A 1 -56.24 -23.93 48.20
N ARG A 2 -57.41 -24.22 47.63
CA ARG A 2 -58.26 -25.40 47.99
C ARG A 2 -58.88 -26.10 46.77
N LYS A 3 -58.31 -25.95 45.57
CA LYS A 3 -58.89 -26.51 44.34
C LYS A 3 -58.18 -27.76 43.80
N ASN A 4 -57.01 -28.14 44.33
CA ASN A 4 -56.19 -29.20 43.75
C ASN A 4 -55.80 -30.31 44.76
N THR A 5 -56.40 -30.35 45.95
CA THR A 5 -56.13 -31.41 46.94
C THR A 5 -56.60 -32.78 46.45
N SER A 6 -57.68 -32.84 45.67
CA SER A 6 -58.21 -34.09 45.12
C SER A 6 -57.27 -34.79 44.15
N TRP A 7 -56.32 -34.08 43.53
CA TRP A 7 -55.34 -34.69 42.61
C TRP A 7 -54.17 -35.33 43.37
N LEU A 8 -53.79 -34.75 44.51
CA LEU A 8 -52.68 -35.23 45.35
C LEU A 8 -53.03 -36.49 46.15
N GLU A 9 -54.32 -36.75 46.39
CA GLU A 9 -54.80 -37.90 47.16
C GLU A 9 -55.19 -39.10 46.27
N THR A 10 -55.07 -38.98 44.95
CA THR A 10 -55.35 -40.09 44.03
C THR A 10 -54.20 -41.10 44.03
N CYS A 11 -54.38 -42.22 44.74
CA CYS A 11 -53.49 -43.38 44.64
C CYS A 11 -53.60 -44.00 43.24
N ILE A 12 -52.50 -43.95 42.49
CA ILE A 12 -52.38 -44.59 41.18
C ILE A 12 -52.09 -46.07 41.40
N HIS A 13 -53.07 -46.93 41.15
CA HIS A 13 -52.86 -48.37 41.06
C HIS A 13 -52.36 -48.72 39.66
N ILE A 14 -51.10 -49.17 39.59
CA ILE A 14 -50.51 -49.74 38.38
C ILE A 14 -50.70 -51.26 38.48
N ASN A 15 -51.60 -51.82 37.67
CA ASN A 15 -51.68 -53.25 37.49
C ASN A 15 -50.45 -53.72 36.72
N LEU A 16 -49.53 -54.39 37.41
CA LEU A 16 -48.55 -55.25 36.76
C LEU A 16 -49.28 -56.57 36.49
N GLU A 17 -49.86 -56.68 35.30
CA GLU A 17 -50.26 -57.99 34.79
C GLU A 17 -48.98 -58.78 34.52
N ASP A 18 -48.85 -59.93 35.18
CA ASP A 18 -47.82 -60.93 34.91
C ASP A 18 -48.02 -61.47 33.49
N GLU A 19 -47.43 -60.80 32.50
CA GLU A 19 -47.33 -61.34 31.15
C GLU A 19 -46.31 -62.48 31.13
N GLN A 20 -46.89 -63.67 30.99
CA GLN A 20 -46.22 -64.91 30.65
C GLN A 20 -45.26 -64.72 29.48
N THR A 21 -44.08 -65.31 29.66
CA THR A 21 -43.01 -65.53 28.69
C THR A 21 -43.49 -65.69 27.24
N VAL A 22 -43.28 -64.66 26.42
CA VAL A 22 -43.09 -64.78 24.98
C VAL A 22 -41.80 -64.05 24.60
N SER A 23 -40.84 -64.83 24.11
CA SER A 23 -39.57 -64.37 23.57
C SER A 23 -39.80 -63.50 22.33
N LEU A 24 -39.80 -62.18 22.53
CA LEU A 24 -39.64 -61.20 21.47
C LEU A 24 -38.41 -60.35 21.81
N GLU A 25 -37.51 -60.24 20.83
CA GLU A 25 -36.27 -59.46 20.93
C GLU A 25 -36.57 -58.06 21.48
N LYS A 26 -36.02 -57.74 22.66
CA LYS A 26 -36.09 -56.41 23.24
C LYS A 26 -35.36 -55.43 22.32
N GLN A 27 -36.09 -54.75 21.43
CA GLN A 27 -35.60 -53.52 20.81
C GLN A 27 -35.42 -52.50 21.93
N SER A 28 -34.16 -52.26 22.31
CA SER A 28 -33.84 -51.26 23.32
C SER A 28 -34.25 -49.86 22.81
N CYS A 29 -35.16 -49.22 23.53
CA CYS A 29 -35.62 -47.86 23.30
C CYS A 29 -34.53 -46.87 23.74
N GLY A 30 -33.39 -46.89 23.03
CA GLY A 30 -32.25 -46.03 23.27
C GLY A 30 -32.19 -44.89 22.25
N ARG A 31 -31.58 -43.76 22.65
CA ARG A 31 -31.19 -42.71 21.70
C ARG A 31 -30.32 -43.35 20.60
N PRO A 32 -30.60 -43.12 19.30
CA PRO A 32 -29.83 -43.69 18.21
C PRO A 32 -28.34 -43.39 18.39
N SER A 33 -27.51 -44.44 18.30
CA SER A 33 -26.06 -44.30 18.41
C SER A 33 -25.56 -43.56 17.18
N LYS A 34 -24.94 -42.40 17.39
CA LYS A 34 -24.20 -41.69 16.34
C LYS A 34 -22.96 -42.48 15.97
N ASP A 35 -22.54 -42.37 14.71
CA ASP A 35 -21.27 -42.91 14.25
C ASP A 35 -20.09 -42.34 15.06
N PHE A 36 -18.98 -43.07 15.12
CA PHE A 36 -17.82 -42.68 15.92
C PHE A 36 -17.26 -41.34 15.47
N LEU A 37 -17.12 -41.11 14.15
CA LEU A 37 -16.56 -39.87 13.60
C LEU A 37 -17.46 -38.66 13.91
N ASP A 38 -18.78 -38.83 13.83
CA ASP A 38 -19.80 -37.79 14.05
C ASP A 38 -20.13 -37.53 15.54
N SER A 39 -19.52 -38.29 16.44
CA SER A 39 -19.71 -38.13 17.89
C SER A 39 -18.82 -37.00 18.45
N SER A 40 -19.31 -36.27 19.46
CA SER A 40 -18.50 -35.28 20.19
C SER A 40 -17.32 -35.94 20.92
N GLU A 41 -16.24 -35.18 21.17
CA GLU A 41 -15.04 -35.66 21.90
C GLU A 41 -15.35 -36.34 23.23
N ARG A 42 -16.30 -35.82 24.00
CA ARG A 42 -16.73 -36.42 25.28
C ARG A 42 -17.30 -37.82 25.08
N VAL A 43 -18.09 -38.03 24.03
CA VAL A 43 -18.69 -39.33 23.71
C VAL A 43 -17.64 -40.28 23.13
N LYS A 44 -16.71 -39.81 22.29
CA LYS A 44 -15.58 -40.60 21.79
C LYS A 44 -14.74 -41.18 22.92
N ARG A 45 -14.37 -40.35 23.93
CA ARG A 45 -13.60 -40.79 25.11
C ARG A 45 -14.30 -41.85 25.95
N ARG A 46 -15.64 -41.76 26.08
CA ARG A 46 -16.47 -42.75 26.78
C ARG A 46 -16.56 -44.06 26.00
N LYS A 47 -16.75 -43.98 24.68
CA LYS A 47 -16.78 -45.17 23.80
C LYS A 47 -15.45 -45.92 23.77
N THR A 48 -14.31 -45.24 23.91
CA THR A 48 -12.97 -45.86 23.93
C THR A 48 -12.43 -46.11 25.34
N GLU A 49 -13.24 -45.93 26.39
CA GLU A 49 -12.82 -46.12 27.78
C GLU A 49 -12.43 -47.57 28.06
N GLU A 50 -13.29 -48.50 27.66
CA GLU A 50 -13.06 -49.94 27.84
C GLU A 50 -11.74 -50.40 27.21
N LEU A 51 -11.47 -49.98 25.97
CA LEU A 51 -10.23 -50.29 25.25
C LEU A 51 -8.99 -49.75 25.96
N ARG A 52 -9.07 -48.53 26.53
CA ARG A 52 -7.95 -47.91 27.27
C ARG A 52 -7.75 -48.51 28.67
N THR A 53 -8.77 -49.14 29.24
CA THR A 53 -8.67 -49.83 30.53
C THR A 53 -8.20 -51.28 30.39
N GLN A 54 -8.52 -51.95 29.29
CA GLN A 54 -8.19 -53.36 29.07
C GLN A 54 -6.80 -53.58 28.46
N TYR A 55 -6.32 -52.66 27.61
CA TYR A 55 -5.08 -52.85 26.85
C TYR A 55 -4.03 -51.77 27.15
N SER A 56 -2.75 -52.16 27.05
CA SER A 56 -1.63 -51.25 27.21
C SER A 56 -1.47 -50.29 26.02
N SER A 57 -0.77 -49.17 26.23
CA SER A 57 -0.52 -48.19 25.16
C SER A 57 0.28 -48.77 23.99
N SER A 58 1.17 -49.73 24.24
CA SER A 58 1.93 -50.45 23.19
C SER A 58 1.03 -51.38 22.38
N GLU A 59 0.12 -52.12 23.02
CA GLU A 59 -0.82 -53.00 22.31
C GLU A 59 -1.79 -52.20 21.44
N LEU A 60 -2.34 -51.10 21.99
CA LEU A 60 -3.20 -50.19 21.25
C LEU A 60 -2.46 -49.51 20.09
N GLY A 61 -1.18 -49.15 20.29
CA GLY A 61 -0.31 -48.60 19.25
C GLY A 61 -0.03 -49.58 18.11
N PHE A 62 0.22 -50.84 18.44
CA PHE A 62 0.45 -51.90 17.45
C PHE A 62 -0.83 -52.23 16.68
N ALA A 63 -1.97 -52.32 17.37
CA ALA A 63 -3.27 -52.54 16.74
C ALA A 63 -3.61 -51.41 15.75
N ALA A 64 -3.40 -50.15 16.15
CA ALA A 64 -3.59 -48.99 15.27
C ALA A 64 -2.65 -49.02 14.06
N GLN A 65 -1.39 -49.42 14.24
CA GLN A 65 -0.44 -49.59 13.15
C GLN A 65 -0.90 -50.65 12.13
N MET A 66 -1.37 -51.81 12.59
CA MET A 66 -1.81 -52.89 11.71
C MET A 66 -3.07 -52.51 10.94
N GLN A 67 -4.01 -51.83 11.59
CA GLN A 67 -5.22 -51.31 10.94
C GLN A 67 -4.88 -50.31 9.83
N LEU A 68 -3.97 -49.36 10.08
CA LEU A 68 -3.53 -48.39 9.07
C LEU A 68 -2.85 -49.05 7.86
N ARG A 69 -2.11 -50.15 8.07
CA ARG A 69 -1.53 -50.94 6.97
C ARG A 69 -2.58 -51.67 6.16
N ALA A 70 -3.57 -52.27 6.81
CA ALA A 70 -4.69 -52.93 6.12
C ALA A 70 -5.50 -51.94 5.26
N GLU A 71 -5.62 -50.69 5.70
CA GLU A 71 -6.24 -49.59 4.95
C GLU A 71 -5.33 -48.98 3.85
N GLY A 72 -4.10 -49.46 3.69
CA GLY A 72 -3.13 -48.96 2.69
C GLY A 72 -2.42 -47.66 3.07
N LYS A 73 -2.61 -47.14 4.29
CA LYS A 73 -1.98 -45.90 4.78
C LYS A 73 -0.60 -46.17 5.39
N LEU A 74 0.34 -46.56 4.54
CA LEU A 74 1.68 -47.02 4.95
C LEU A 74 2.48 -45.96 5.74
N ASP A 75 2.47 -44.70 5.30
CA ASP A 75 3.21 -43.62 5.96
C ASP A 75 2.69 -43.32 7.36
N ALA A 76 1.36 -43.28 7.53
CA ALA A 76 0.72 -43.09 8.84
C ALA A 76 1.05 -44.25 9.78
N ALA A 77 1.06 -45.49 9.29
CA ALA A 77 1.45 -46.65 10.08
C ALA A 77 2.91 -46.57 10.53
N ASN A 78 3.82 -46.11 9.67
CA ASN A 78 5.22 -45.92 10.02
C ASN A 78 5.39 -44.81 11.07
N ILE A 79 4.67 -43.69 10.95
CA ILE A 79 4.70 -42.62 11.97
C ILE A 79 4.22 -43.12 13.34
N VAL A 80 3.12 -43.89 13.39
CA VAL A 80 2.61 -44.47 14.64
C VAL A 80 3.62 -45.43 15.26
N LYS A 81 4.25 -46.27 14.43
CA LYS A 81 5.33 -47.17 14.88
C LYS A 81 6.48 -46.37 15.50
N ASP A 82 6.92 -45.32 14.82
CA ASP A 82 8.09 -44.54 15.20
C ASP A 82 7.81 -43.66 16.44
N ALA A 83 6.56 -43.20 16.60
CA ALA A 83 6.14 -42.43 17.77
C ALA A 83 5.96 -43.27 19.03
N ILE A 84 5.62 -44.56 18.92
CA ILE A 84 5.28 -45.42 20.07
C ILE A 84 6.43 -46.36 20.47
N PHE A 85 7.18 -46.91 19.51
CA PHE A 85 8.11 -48.02 19.77
C PHE A 85 9.60 -47.69 19.65
N LEU A 86 9.99 -46.55 19.08
CA LEU A 86 11.39 -46.22 18.86
C LEU A 86 12.01 -45.45 20.03
N ASP A 87 11.58 -44.21 20.26
CA ASP A 87 12.14 -43.31 21.28
C ASP A 87 11.06 -42.30 21.73
N PRO A 88 10.86 -42.07 23.03
CA PRO A 88 9.93 -41.05 23.54
C PRO A 88 10.12 -39.65 22.91
N SER A 89 11.34 -39.32 22.46
CA SER A 89 11.61 -38.04 21.80
C SER A 89 11.15 -37.98 20.33
N CYS A 90 10.89 -39.12 19.67
CA CYS A 90 10.48 -39.18 18.26
C CYS A 90 9.21 -38.37 18.01
N ALA A 91 8.19 -38.53 18.86
CA ALA A 91 6.93 -37.79 18.74
C ALA A 91 7.16 -36.27 18.83
N SER A 92 8.07 -35.83 19.72
CA SER A 92 8.47 -34.42 19.81
C SER A 92 9.24 -33.97 18.58
N ARG A 93 10.13 -34.80 18.02
CA ARG A 93 10.88 -34.49 16.79
C ARG A 93 9.96 -34.32 15.59
N TYR A 94 8.99 -35.23 15.38
CA TYR A 94 7.98 -35.08 14.33
C TYR A 94 7.14 -33.82 14.51
N ARG A 95 6.68 -33.54 15.75
CA ARG A 95 5.92 -32.33 16.05
C ARG A 95 6.73 -31.06 15.78
N ASN A 96 8.00 -31.03 16.20
CA ASN A 96 8.88 -29.89 15.99
C ASN A 96 9.19 -29.68 14.51
N ALA A 97 9.53 -30.75 13.77
CA ALA A 97 9.76 -30.70 12.34
C ALA A 97 8.51 -30.24 11.57
N TYR A 98 7.33 -30.74 11.94
CA TYR A 98 6.06 -30.30 11.37
C TYR A 98 5.79 -28.81 11.68
N SER A 99 5.97 -28.38 12.92
CA SER A 99 5.83 -26.96 13.30
C SER A 99 6.82 -26.04 12.58
N GLN A 100 8.06 -26.49 12.38
CA GLN A 100 9.07 -25.76 11.61
C GLN A 100 8.74 -25.73 10.12
N SER A 101 8.14 -26.81 9.58
CA SER A 101 7.69 -26.84 8.18
C SER A 101 6.54 -25.86 7.92
N LEU A 102 5.69 -25.61 8.93
CA LEU A 102 4.65 -24.58 8.86
C LEU A 102 5.24 -23.16 8.88
N ASN A 103 6.39 -22.95 9.53
CA ASN A 103 7.14 -21.70 9.56
C ASN A 103 8.11 -21.55 8.36
N SER A 104 7.67 -21.97 7.16
CA SER A 104 8.47 -21.81 5.95
C SER A 104 8.77 -20.32 5.67
N VAL A 105 9.99 -20.03 5.23
CA VAL A 105 10.39 -18.67 4.87
C VAL A 105 9.56 -18.20 3.66
N ILE A 106 8.78 -17.14 3.85
CA ILE A 106 8.04 -16.52 2.77
C ILE A 106 9.01 -15.62 1.98
N PRO A 107 9.31 -15.94 0.71
CA PRO A 107 10.17 -15.10 -0.10
C PRO A 107 9.49 -13.76 -0.41
N TYR A 108 10.28 -12.71 -0.56
CA TYR A 108 9.76 -11.42 -1.00
C TYR A 108 9.20 -11.53 -2.42
N SER A 109 8.06 -10.88 -2.65
CA SER A 109 7.61 -10.60 -4.02
C SER A 109 8.58 -9.66 -4.73
N THR A 110 8.52 -9.59 -6.06
CA THR A 110 9.37 -8.67 -6.84
C THR A 110 9.18 -7.22 -6.42
N ASP A 111 7.95 -6.84 -6.09
CA ASP A 111 7.58 -5.47 -5.77
C ASP A 111 7.97 -5.11 -4.33
N GLN A 112 7.83 -6.06 -3.40
CA GLN A 112 8.33 -5.90 -2.04
C GLN A 112 9.86 -5.78 -2.03
N ALA A 113 10.56 -6.61 -2.82
CA ALA A 113 12.00 -6.52 -2.96
C ALA A 113 12.45 -5.20 -3.59
N LEU A 114 11.72 -4.69 -4.59
CA LEU A 114 11.98 -3.37 -5.17
C LEU A 114 11.75 -2.25 -4.15
N SER A 115 10.68 -2.34 -3.36
CA SER A 115 10.39 -1.38 -2.28
C SER A 115 11.55 -1.33 -1.28
N LEU A 116 11.97 -2.50 -0.78
CA LEU A 116 13.09 -2.60 0.15
C LEU A 116 14.39 -2.06 -0.47
N PHE A 117 14.65 -2.38 -1.74
CA PHE A 117 15.83 -1.89 -2.47
C PHE A 117 15.89 -0.36 -2.51
N VAL A 118 14.76 0.30 -2.79
CA VAL A 118 14.68 1.77 -2.87
C VAL A 118 14.72 2.39 -1.47
N GLU A 119 13.96 1.86 -0.50
CA GLU A 119 13.88 2.42 0.86
C GLU A 119 15.21 2.31 1.61
N ALA A 120 15.90 1.18 1.48
CA ALA A 120 17.22 0.98 2.07
C ALA A 120 18.37 1.62 1.24
N LYS A 121 18.04 2.31 0.13
CA LYS A 121 19.01 2.97 -0.77
C LYS A 121 20.14 2.03 -1.21
N LEU A 122 19.80 0.78 -1.51
CA LEU A 122 20.79 -0.24 -1.85
C LEU A 122 21.35 -0.01 -3.26
N THR A 123 22.64 -0.30 -3.41
CA THR A 123 23.25 -0.49 -4.73
C THR A 123 22.98 -1.90 -5.26
N LYS A 124 23.12 -2.11 -6.57
CA LYS A 124 23.05 -3.46 -7.18
C LYS A 124 23.99 -4.45 -6.49
N TYR A 125 25.21 -4.00 -6.16
CA TYR A 125 26.20 -4.82 -5.48
C TYR A 125 25.71 -5.24 -4.09
N GLN A 126 25.28 -4.27 -3.26
CA GLN A 126 24.78 -4.53 -1.91
C GLN A 126 23.57 -5.48 -1.92
N TYR A 127 22.63 -5.29 -2.85
CA TYR A 127 21.48 -6.20 -3.00
C TYR A 127 21.91 -7.62 -3.34
N ASN A 128 22.84 -7.79 -4.29
CA ASN A 128 23.35 -9.11 -4.66
C ASN A 128 24.13 -9.76 -3.51
N LEU A 129 24.88 -8.98 -2.73
CA LEU A 129 25.57 -9.47 -1.53
C LEU A 129 24.57 -10.03 -0.51
N LEU A 130 23.52 -9.27 -0.18
CA LEU A 130 22.45 -9.71 0.73
C LEU A 130 21.77 -10.99 0.22
N ARG A 131 21.47 -11.04 -1.07
CA ARG A 131 20.86 -12.20 -1.71
C ARG A 131 21.76 -13.43 -1.68
N ASN A 132 23.05 -13.28 -2.00
CA ASN A 132 23.99 -14.39 -2.02
C ASN A 132 24.21 -14.93 -0.60
N SER A 133 24.39 -14.04 0.38
CA SER A 133 24.48 -14.43 1.80
C SER A 133 23.23 -15.20 2.26
N SER A 134 22.02 -14.74 1.90
CA SER A 134 20.78 -15.47 2.19
C SER A 134 20.78 -16.88 1.56
N LYS A 135 21.21 -16.98 0.30
CA LYS A 135 21.28 -18.26 -0.41
C LYS A 135 22.30 -19.24 0.17
N GLU A 136 23.47 -18.75 0.58
CA GLU A 136 24.51 -19.54 1.26
C GLU A 136 23.98 -20.14 2.56
N ASN A 137 23.08 -19.43 3.24
CA ASN A 137 22.38 -19.91 4.44
C ASN A 137 21.09 -20.71 4.11
N ASN A 138 20.99 -21.31 2.91
CA ASN A 138 19.84 -22.09 2.43
C ASN A 138 18.48 -21.35 2.47
N CYS A 139 18.50 -20.01 2.53
CA CYS A 139 17.32 -19.17 2.62
C CYS A 139 17.10 -18.45 1.29
N LYS A 140 16.05 -18.81 0.53
CA LYS A 140 15.72 -18.16 -0.74
C LYS A 140 14.79 -16.95 -0.55
N LEU A 141 15.21 -15.99 0.27
CA LEU A 141 14.38 -14.86 0.66
C LEU A 141 14.20 -13.80 -0.45
N TYR A 142 15.27 -13.50 -1.19
CA TYR A 142 15.28 -12.38 -2.16
C TYR A 142 15.18 -12.85 -3.62
N PRO A 143 14.30 -12.23 -4.44
CA PRO A 143 14.25 -12.50 -5.87
C PRO A 143 15.54 -12.07 -6.57
N ASN A 144 15.77 -12.59 -7.78
CA ASN A 144 16.94 -12.18 -8.56
C ASN A 144 16.84 -10.69 -8.97
N TYR A 145 17.99 -10.07 -9.23
CA TYR A 145 18.03 -8.64 -9.55
C TYR A 145 17.39 -8.31 -10.91
N GLU A 146 17.33 -9.25 -11.85
CA GLU A 146 16.66 -9.07 -13.14
C GLU A 146 15.15 -8.90 -12.98
N SER A 147 14.52 -9.69 -12.10
CA SER A 147 13.11 -9.55 -11.75
C SER A 147 12.82 -8.21 -11.06
N VAL A 148 13.71 -7.76 -10.16
CA VAL A 148 13.60 -6.42 -9.55
C VAL A 148 13.76 -5.32 -10.61
N THR A 149 14.66 -5.51 -11.58
CA THR A 149 14.84 -4.59 -12.71
C THR A 149 13.61 -4.54 -13.60
N ALA A 150 12.97 -5.69 -13.86
CA ALA A 150 11.73 -5.77 -14.61
C ALA A 150 10.59 -5.04 -13.87
N ALA A 151 10.47 -5.23 -12.55
CA ALA A 151 9.52 -4.47 -11.72
C ALA A 151 9.81 -2.96 -11.75
N LYS A 152 11.08 -2.56 -11.72
CA LYS A 152 11.49 -1.15 -11.84
C LYS A 152 11.08 -0.54 -13.17
N LYS A 153 11.28 -1.27 -14.29
CA LYS A 153 10.86 -0.84 -15.64
C LYS A 153 9.35 -0.66 -15.75
N LYS A 154 8.54 -1.47 -15.05
CA LYS A 154 7.07 -1.30 -14.99
C LYS A 154 6.65 0.03 -14.34
N CYS A 155 7.51 0.63 -13.50
CA CYS A 155 7.25 1.89 -12.81
C CYS A 155 7.68 3.13 -13.62
N TYR A 156 8.15 2.95 -14.86
CA TYR A 156 8.57 4.07 -15.70
C TYR A 156 7.41 4.53 -16.60
N PRO A 157 7.17 5.85 -16.71
CA PRO A 157 6.22 6.37 -17.68
C PRO A 157 6.72 6.13 -19.12
N LYS A 158 5.81 6.24 -20.08
CA LYS A 158 6.13 6.09 -21.50
C LYS A 158 6.78 7.36 -22.06
N ASN A 159 7.44 7.22 -23.22
CA ASN A 159 7.94 8.34 -24.05
C ASN A 159 8.88 9.33 -23.34
N ILE A 160 9.72 8.83 -22.43
CA ILE A 160 10.74 9.66 -21.76
C ILE A 160 11.80 10.09 -22.79
N SER A 161 12.06 11.39 -22.88
CA SER A 161 13.14 11.94 -23.70
C SER A 161 14.34 12.26 -22.80
N ILE A 162 15.49 11.67 -23.10
CA ILE A 162 16.73 11.88 -22.35
C ILE A 162 17.82 12.27 -23.35
N SER A 163 18.48 13.40 -23.09
CA SER A 163 19.71 13.82 -23.74
C SER A 163 20.82 13.96 -22.70
N GLU A 164 22.01 14.38 -23.14
CA GLU A 164 23.14 14.60 -22.24
C GLU A 164 22.88 15.70 -21.20
N VAL A 165 22.14 16.75 -21.58
CA VAL A 165 21.92 17.94 -20.75
C VAL A 165 20.55 17.99 -20.08
N LYS A 166 19.57 17.24 -20.58
CA LYS A 166 18.19 17.31 -20.08
C LYS A 166 17.44 15.99 -20.13
N ALA A 167 16.45 15.88 -19.25
CA ALA A 167 15.46 14.83 -19.25
C ALA A 167 14.06 15.46 -19.21
N GLU A 168 13.21 15.05 -20.15
CA GLU A 168 11.84 15.53 -20.28
C GLU A 168 10.86 14.36 -20.19
N PHE A 169 9.83 14.55 -19.38
CA PHE A 169 8.77 13.58 -19.16
C PHE A 169 7.47 14.19 -19.66
N PRO A 170 6.84 13.62 -20.72
CA PRO A 170 5.57 14.14 -21.21
C PRO A 170 4.50 14.14 -20.10
N LEU A 171 3.83 15.28 -19.92
CA LEU A 171 2.91 15.46 -18.80
C LEU A 171 1.73 14.48 -18.83
N GLN A 172 1.18 14.20 -20.02
CA GLN A 172 0.11 13.23 -20.22
C GLN A 172 0.55 11.83 -19.79
N ASP A 173 1.66 11.31 -20.32
CA ASP A 173 2.17 9.98 -20.00
C ASP A 173 2.50 9.83 -18.51
N LEU A 174 3.01 10.90 -17.87
CA LEU A 174 3.29 10.92 -16.44
C LEU A 174 2.01 10.83 -15.59
N LEU A 175 0.97 11.59 -15.96
CA LEU A 175 -0.31 11.61 -15.26
C LEU A 175 -1.08 10.30 -15.46
N ASP A 176 -1.13 9.79 -16.68
CA ASP A 176 -1.74 8.49 -17.01
C ASP A 176 -1.08 7.37 -16.21
N HIS A 177 0.25 7.34 -16.19
CA HIS A 177 0.99 6.35 -15.40
C HIS A 177 0.74 6.53 -13.89
N THR A 178 0.69 7.76 -13.39
CA THR A 178 0.41 8.05 -11.98
C THR A 178 -0.98 7.57 -11.57
N ILE A 179 -1.99 7.82 -12.41
CA ILE A 179 -3.36 7.38 -12.20
C ILE A 179 -3.45 5.85 -12.23
N SER A 180 -2.83 5.19 -13.20
CA SER A 180 -2.78 3.73 -13.25
C SER A 180 -2.24 3.13 -11.93
N ARG A 181 -1.14 3.68 -11.42
CA ARG A 181 -0.54 3.22 -10.14
C ARG A 181 -1.40 3.54 -8.92
N ILE A 182 -2.16 4.64 -8.92
CA ILE A 182 -3.09 4.95 -7.82
C ILE A 182 -4.24 3.94 -7.80
N PHE A 183 -4.78 3.58 -8.97
CA PHE A 183 -5.85 2.57 -9.08
C PHE A 183 -5.40 1.18 -8.61
N GLU A 184 -4.19 0.75 -8.99
CA GLU A 184 -3.62 -0.52 -8.51
C GLU A 184 -3.46 -0.55 -6.98
N VAL A 185 -3.10 0.57 -6.36
CA VAL A 185 -2.90 0.65 -4.90
C VAL A 185 -4.22 0.77 -4.12
N GLN A 186 -5.26 1.31 -4.75
CA GLN A 186 -6.56 1.58 -4.12
C GLN A 186 -7.67 0.67 -4.65
N GLU A 187 -7.31 -0.50 -5.19
CA GLU A 187 -8.23 -1.44 -5.83
C GLU A 187 -9.47 -1.72 -4.95
N ASP A 188 -9.28 -1.99 -3.66
CA ASP A 188 -10.35 -2.25 -2.71
C ASP A 188 -11.33 -1.07 -2.52
N VAL A 189 -10.79 0.16 -2.50
CA VAL A 189 -11.58 1.39 -2.37
C VAL A 189 -12.41 1.62 -3.62
N PHE A 190 -11.81 1.40 -4.79
CA PHE A 190 -12.52 1.50 -6.06
C PHE A 190 -13.57 0.41 -6.25
N ASN A 191 -13.30 -0.82 -5.81
CA ASN A 191 -14.29 -1.91 -5.80
C ASN A 191 -15.52 -1.50 -4.99
N THR A 192 -15.30 -1.06 -3.74
CA THR A 192 -16.38 -0.58 -2.85
C THR A 192 -17.13 0.61 -3.46
N TYR A 193 -16.42 1.56 -4.05
CA TYR A 193 -17.03 2.74 -4.68
C TYR A 193 -17.88 2.35 -5.90
N SER A 194 -17.39 1.43 -6.74
CA SER A 194 -18.06 0.98 -7.97
C SER A 194 -19.37 0.23 -7.70
N GLU A 195 -19.45 -0.50 -6.58
CA GLU A 195 -20.68 -1.17 -6.14
C GLU A 195 -21.76 -0.18 -5.70
N ASN A 196 -21.35 0.98 -5.15
CA ASN A 196 -22.24 1.96 -4.55
C ASN A 196 -22.62 3.12 -5.50
N VAL A 197 -21.93 3.29 -6.63
CA VAL A 197 -22.12 4.44 -7.54
C VAL A 197 -22.35 3.97 -8.98
N GLN A 198 -23.49 4.37 -9.57
CA GLN A 198 -23.82 4.12 -10.98
C GLN A 198 -22.81 4.78 -11.93
N SER A 199 -21.84 3.97 -12.36
CA SER A 199 -21.30 3.78 -13.72
C SER A 199 -20.68 4.93 -14.52
N ASN A 200 -20.82 6.21 -14.17
CA ASN A 200 -20.32 7.33 -15.00
C ASN A 200 -19.78 8.52 -14.17
N SER A 201 -19.10 8.28 -13.05
CA SER A 201 -18.52 9.41 -12.31
C SER A 201 -17.24 9.90 -12.97
N ASN A 202 -17.25 11.13 -13.48
CA ASN A 202 -16.01 11.83 -13.83
C ASN A 202 -15.20 12.02 -12.54
N LEU A 203 -13.92 11.63 -12.56
CA LEU A 203 -13.02 11.87 -11.46
C LEU A 203 -12.09 13.03 -11.81
N THR A 204 -11.60 13.74 -10.80
CA THR A 204 -10.60 14.79 -10.97
C THR A 204 -9.40 14.50 -10.07
N LEU A 205 -8.22 14.38 -10.68
CA LEU A 205 -6.95 14.36 -9.96
C LEU A 205 -6.47 15.79 -9.75
N ILE A 206 -6.45 16.22 -8.51
CA ILE A 206 -5.87 17.49 -8.09
C ILE A 206 -4.39 17.25 -7.79
N SER A 207 -3.53 17.95 -8.51
CA SER A 207 -2.08 17.94 -8.30
C SER A 207 -1.55 19.36 -8.18
N LYS A 208 -0.49 19.52 -7.39
CA LYS A 208 0.31 20.74 -7.39
C LYS A 208 1.60 20.49 -8.17
N TRP A 209 2.13 21.52 -8.80
CA TRP A 209 3.40 21.43 -9.49
C TRP A 209 4.18 22.74 -9.32
N GLY A 210 5.45 22.69 -9.68
CA GLY A 210 6.27 23.88 -9.81
C GLY A 210 7.71 23.57 -10.18
N CYS A 211 8.58 24.56 -10.03
CA CYS A 211 9.97 24.46 -10.44
C CYS A 211 10.90 25.14 -9.44
N ASP A 212 12.14 24.67 -9.42
CA ASP A 212 13.20 25.14 -8.53
C ASP A 212 14.58 24.93 -9.18
N GLY A 213 15.53 25.76 -8.79
CA GLY A 213 16.91 25.72 -9.25
C GLY A 213 17.88 25.47 -8.10
N SER A 214 18.86 24.59 -8.30
CA SER A 214 19.93 24.36 -7.35
C SER A 214 21.28 24.49 -8.03
N SER A 215 22.15 25.32 -7.46
CA SER A 215 23.54 25.49 -7.89
C SER A 215 24.53 24.78 -6.96
N GLY A 216 25.79 24.68 -7.38
CA GLY A 216 26.87 24.11 -6.55
C GLY A 216 26.92 22.59 -6.57
N MET A 217 26.49 21.98 -7.69
CA MET A 217 26.59 20.54 -7.91
C MET A 217 28.04 20.14 -8.22
N SER A 218 28.39 18.88 -7.96
CA SER A 218 29.70 18.34 -8.34
C SER A 218 29.78 18.17 -9.85
N GLU A 219 30.74 18.83 -10.49
CA GLU A 219 30.95 18.75 -11.94
C GLU A 219 31.68 17.46 -12.32
N TYR A 220 31.16 16.76 -13.33
CA TYR A 220 31.80 15.59 -13.88
C TYR A 220 32.94 15.98 -14.82
N LYS A 221 33.97 15.13 -14.91
CA LYS A 221 35.09 15.31 -15.86
C LYS A 221 34.77 14.82 -17.29
N GLN A 222 33.52 14.44 -17.53
CA GLN A 222 33.05 14.04 -18.85
C GLN A 222 32.78 15.29 -19.68
N LYS A 223 33.27 15.33 -20.91
CA LYS A 223 33.01 16.44 -21.82
C LYS A 223 31.60 16.32 -22.40
N PHE A 224 30.90 17.45 -22.43
CA PHE A 224 29.66 17.60 -23.18
C PHE A 224 29.92 17.66 -24.69
N GLU A 225 28.90 17.37 -25.49
CA GLU A 225 28.94 17.59 -26.95
C GLU A 225 29.13 19.07 -27.31
N ASP A 226 28.64 19.98 -26.48
CA ASP A 226 28.79 21.44 -26.62
C ASP A 226 29.60 21.99 -25.42
N ASP A 227 30.72 22.64 -25.73
CA ASP A 227 31.68 23.19 -24.77
C ASP A 227 31.08 24.30 -23.88
N GLY A 228 29.91 24.86 -24.23
CA GLY A 228 29.19 25.85 -23.42
C GLY A 228 28.38 25.26 -22.26
N ASN A 229 28.17 23.94 -22.22
CA ASN A 229 27.35 23.30 -21.20
C ASN A 229 28.13 22.99 -19.92
N SER A 230 27.44 23.07 -18.78
CA SER A 230 27.99 22.74 -17.46
C SER A 230 26.91 22.10 -16.59
N ASP A 231 27.29 21.09 -15.82
CA ASP A 231 26.49 20.39 -14.81
C ASP A 231 26.58 21.01 -13.40
N ALA A 232 27.19 22.19 -13.26
CA ALA A 232 27.34 22.89 -11.98
C ALA A 232 26.01 23.34 -11.35
N SER A 233 24.96 23.49 -12.16
CA SER A 233 23.62 23.87 -11.73
C SER A 233 22.56 22.99 -12.37
N ILE A 234 21.48 22.73 -11.63
CA ILE A 234 20.35 21.95 -12.11
C ILE A 234 19.06 22.72 -11.91
N PHE A 235 18.21 22.71 -12.93
CA PHE A 235 16.86 23.23 -12.89
C PHE A 235 15.86 22.10 -13.04
N LEU A 236 14.88 22.03 -12.13
CA LEU A 236 13.91 20.93 -12.04
C LEU A 236 12.50 21.49 -12.04
N ALA A 237 11.59 20.87 -12.81
CA ALA A 237 10.16 21.02 -12.61
C ALA A 237 9.56 19.69 -12.14
N SER A 238 8.68 19.74 -11.14
CA SER A 238 8.09 18.56 -10.51
C SER A 238 6.61 18.72 -10.21
N LEU A 239 5.91 17.59 -10.12
CA LEU A 239 4.49 17.45 -9.85
C LEU A 239 4.26 16.54 -8.65
N VAL A 240 3.27 16.88 -7.83
CA VAL A 240 2.82 16.07 -6.70
C VAL A 240 1.32 15.86 -6.80
N PRO A 241 0.83 14.62 -6.95
CA PRO A 241 -0.59 14.33 -6.82
C PRO A 241 -1.04 14.53 -5.37
N ILE A 242 -2.15 15.25 -5.16
CA ILE A 242 -2.67 15.57 -3.83
C ILE A 242 -3.88 14.71 -3.52
N GLN A 243 -4.90 14.74 -4.36
CA GLN A 243 -6.19 14.11 -4.11
C GLN A 243 -6.84 13.66 -5.41
N LEU A 244 -7.56 12.54 -5.35
CA LEU A 244 -8.47 12.10 -6.39
C LEU A 244 -9.89 12.20 -5.86
N VAL A 245 -10.70 13.04 -6.50
CA VAL A 245 -12.06 13.37 -6.06
C VAL A 245 -13.08 13.05 -7.13
N SER A 246 -14.27 12.66 -6.70
CA SER A 246 -15.47 12.53 -7.54
C SER A 246 -16.19 13.88 -7.66
N GLU A 247 -17.10 14.02 -8.63
CA GLU A 247 -17.95 15.22 -8.79
C GLU A 247 -18.82 15.53 -7.56
N LYS A 248 -19.06 14.54 -6.69
CA LYS A 248 -19.79 14.71 -5.41
C LYS A 248 -18.86 15.05 -4.23
N ASP A 249 -17.65 15.53 -4.50
CA ASP A 249 -16.60 15.82 -3.52
C ASP A 249 -16.21 14.61 -2.62
N VAL A 250 -16.48 13.40 -3.10
CA VAL A 250 -16.03 12.17 -2.43
C VAL A 250 -14.56 11.95 -2.75
N ILE A 251 -13.73 11.90 -1.72
CA ILE A 251 -12.29 11.65 -1.83
C ILE A 251 -12.07 10.15 -1.95
N LEU A 252 -11.54 9.70 -3.09
CA LEU A 252 -11.21 8.29 -3.36
C LEU A 252 -9.76 7.98 -3.01
N TRP A 253 -8.89 8.98 -3.13
CA TRP A 253 -7.51 8.86 -2.73
C TRP A 253 -6.99 10.21 -2.25
N GLN A 254 -6.20 10.19 -1.18
CA GLN A 254 -5.52 11.36 -0.65
C GLN A 254 -4.08 11.03 -0.34
N ASN A 255 -3.17 11.90 -0.79
CA ASN A 255 -1.77 11.80 -0.45
C ASN A 255 -1.59 12.01 1.07
N PRO A 256 -1.09 11.02 1.82
CA PRO A 256 -0.94 11.12 3.26
C PRO A 256 0.15 12.11 3.68
N ARG A 257 1.11 12.43 2.78
CA ARG A 257 2.21 13.36 3.05
C ARG A 257 2.49 14.26 1.82
N PRO A 258 1.64 15.27 1.55
CA PRO A 258 1.76 16.13 0.36
C PRO A 258 3.04 16.97 0.29
N SER A 259 3.76 17.14 1.41
CA SER A 259 5.04 17.86 1.48
C SER A 259 6.25 16.93 1.47
N SER A 260 6.04 15.61 1.36
CA SER A 260 7.13 14.63 1.30
C SER A 260 7.73 14.55 -0.12
N PRO A 261 9.07 14.46 -0.25
CA PRO A 261 9.70 14.25 -1.55
C PRO A 261 9.32 12.90 -2.18
N ARG A 262 8.81 11.93 -1.39
CA ARG A 262 8.43 10.59 -1.89
C ARG A 262 7.31 10.61 -2.94
N PHE A 263 6.47 11.64 -2.93
CA PHE A 263 5.37 11.81 -3.90
C PHE A 263 5.69 12.84 -4.98
N CYS A 264 6.89 13.43 -4.96
CA CYS A 264 7.34 14.41 -5.93
C CYS A 264 7.85 13.69 -7.18
N ARG A 265 7.18 13.92 -8.31
CA ARG A 265 7.48 13.30 -9.60
C ARG A 265 8.11 14.33 -10.53
N PRO A 266 9.31 14.08 -11.08
CA PRO A 266 9.93 15.01 -12.02
C PRO A 266 9.15 15.05 -13.34
N ILE A 267 8.98 16.25 -13.89
CA ILE A 267 8.41 16.54 -15.22
C ILE A 267 9.51 17.00 -16.18
N TYR A 268 10.48 17.75 -15.64
CA TYR A 268 11.56 18.35 -16.40
C TYR A 268 12.82 18.41 -15.54
N MET A 269 13.97 18.17 -16.15
CA MET A 269 15.29 18.31 -15.53
C MET A 269 16.27 18.78 -16.59
N GLU A 270 17.09 19.78 -16.27
CA GLU A 270 18.13 20.29 -17.16
C GLU A 270 19.32 20.84 -16.37
N TYR A 271 20.53 20.62 -16.88
CA TYR A 271 21.73 21.26 -16.38
C TYR A 271 21.81 22.70 -16.87
N VAL A 272 21.26 23.62 -16.08
CA VAL A 272 21.25 25.05 -16.36
C VAL A 272 21.10 25.84 -15.07
N HIS A 273 21.70 27.02 -15.02
CA HIS A 273 21.50 27.94 -13.92
C HIS A 273 20.11 28.58 -13.97
N GLU A 274 19.54 28.84 -12.81
CA GLU A 274 18.18 29.37 -12.69
C GLU A 274 18.11 30.85 -13.08
N THR A 275 17.55 31.12 -14.25
CA THR A 275 17.31 32.49 -14.77
C THR A 275 15.82 32.71 -15.09
N THR A 276 15.41 33.98 -15.17
CA THR A 276 14.04 34.38 -15.54
C THR A 276 13.61 33.79 -16.88
N GLU A 277 14.53 33.72 -17.86
CA GLU A 277 14.26 33.16 -19.18
C GLU A 277 13.96 31.66 -19.11
N ILE A 278 14.75 30.90 -18.36
CA ILE A 278 14.55 29.46 -18.15
C ILE A 278 13.23 29.19 -17.42
N ILE A 279 12.94 29.96 -16.38
CA ILE A 279 11.68 29.86 -15.63
C ILE A 279 10.48 30.08 -16.57
N LYS A 280 10.48 31.15 -17.37
CA LYS A 280 9.41 31.45 -18.32
C LYS A 280 9.29 30.36 -19.40
N ARG A 281 10.41 29.89 -19.96
CA ARG A 281 10.43 28.84 -20.98
C ARG A 281 9.85 27.53 -20.47
N VAL A 282 10.31 27.03 -19.32
CA VAL A 282 9.85 25.75 -18.76
C VAL A 282 8.40 25.86 -18.29
N SER A 283 8.04 26.95 -17.63
CA SER A 283 6.66 27.17 -17.18
C SER A 283 5.69 27.29 -18.36
N GLY A 284 6.06 28.03 -19.41
CA GLY A 284 5.28 28.15 -20.64
C GLY A 284 5.07 26.82 -21.34
N LYS A 285 6.12 26.00 -21.44
CA LYS A 285 6.04 24.64 -22.00
C LYS A 285 5.08 23.74 -21.22
N ILE A 286 5.13 23.78 -19.89
CA ILE A 286 4.23 22.97 -19.05
C ILE A 286 2.79 23.49 -19.13
N GLN A 287 2.58 24.81 -19.21
CA GLN A 287 1.27 25.40 -19.41
C GLN A 287 0.67 25.04 -20.77
N GLU A 288 1.48 25.01 -21.83
CA GLU A 288 1.06 24.54 -23.16
C GLU A 288 0.62 23.07 -23.09
N GLN A 289 1.42 22.19 -22.49
CA GLN A 289 1.05 20.78 -22.27
C GLN A 289 -0.21 20.62 -21.41
N LYS A 290 -0.40 21.49 -20.41
CA LYS A 290 -1.61 21.51 -19.58
C LYS A 290 -2.84 21.88 -20.42
N SER A 291 -2.72 22.78 -21.39
CA SER A 291 -3.83 23.22 -22.25
C SER A 291 -4.29 22.14 -23.24
N THR A 292 -3.39 21.25 -23.64
CA THR A 292 -3.66 20.14 -24.57
C THR A 292 -3.93 18.81 -23.86
N LEU A 293 -4.01 18.82 -22.54
CA LEU A 293 -4.11 17.62 -21.72
C LEU A 293 -5.49 16.96 -21.87
N GLU A 294 -5.49 15.66 -22.12
CA GLU A 294 -6.71 14.85 -22.20
C GLU A 294 -6.98 14.13 -20.88
N PRO A 295 -8.26 13.84 -20.55
CA PRO A 295 -8.58 12.99 -19.41
C PRO A 295 -7.94 11.59 -19.55
N SER A 296 -7.31 11.11 -18.48
CA SER A 296 -6.78 9.74 -18.45
C SER A 296 -7.94 8.74 -18.52
N LYS A 297 -7.79 7.70 -19.34
CA LYS A 297 -8.78 6.62 -19.48
C LYS A 297 -8.24 5.36 -18.85
N ILE A 298 -8.97 4.83 -17.86
CA ILE A 298 -8.65 3.55 -17.21
C ILE A 298 -9.84 2.61 -17.35
N GLN A 299 -9.55 1.36 -17.69
CA GLN A 299 -10.53 0.28 -17.63
C GLN A 299 -10.42 -0.40 -16.26
N PHE A 300 -11.48 -0.34 -15.46
CA PHE A 300 -11.55 -0.96 -14.13
C PHE A 300 -12.88 -1.69 -13.98
N ASN A 301 -12.87 -2.98 -13.60
CA ASN A 301 -14.07 -3.84 -13.50
C ASN A 301 -14.98 -3.80 -14.74
N GLY A 302 -14.40 -3.71 -15.94
CA GLY A 302 -15.14 -3.62 -17.20
C GLY A 302 -15.79 -2.25 -17.48
N GLN A 303 -15.63 -1.26 -16.60
CA GLN A 303 -16.06 0.12 -16.80
C GLN A 303 -14.90 0.99 -17.26
N ASN A 304 -15.19 1.95 -18.15
CA ASN A 304 -14.22 2.94 -18.59
C ASN A 304 -14.38 4.21 -17.76
N ILE A 305 -13.39 4.50 -16.92
CA ILE A 305 -13.36 5.68 -16.07
C ILE A 305 -12.52 6.75 -16.76
N SER A 306 -13.07 7.96 -16.83
CA SER A 306 -12.40 9.14 -17.35
C SER A 306 -11.99 10.06 -16.19
N ILE A 307 -10.69 10.37 -16.09
CA ILE A 307 -10.12 11.17 -15.02
C ILE A 307 -9.58 12.48 -15.59
N LYS A 308 -10.19 13.59 -15.22
CA LYS A 308 -9.70 14.94 -15.51
C LYS A 308 -8.51 15.28 -14.59
N HIS A 309 -7.64 16.16 -15.05
CA HIS A 309 -6.48 16.60 -14.28
C HIS A 309 -6.56 18.09 -13.97
N SER A 310 -6.45 18.43 -12.70
CA SER A 310 -6.35 19.81 -12.23
C SER A 310 -4.96 20.07 -11.67
N LEU A 311 -4.19 20.92 -12.36
CA LEU A 311 -2.80 21.22 -12.02
C LEU A 311 -2.66 22.65 -11.50
N VAL A 312 -2.30 22.80 -10.22
CA VAL A 312 -2.15 24.10 -9.56
C VAL A 312 -0.66 24.45 -9.41
N PHE A 313 -0.25 25.64 -9.86
CA PHE A 313 1.15 26.04 -9.93
C PHE A 313 1.60 26.75 -8.64
N THR A 314 1.69 25.99 -7.54
CA THR A 314 1.96 26.53 -6.19
C THR A 314 3.27 26.08 -5.57
N MET A 315 3.99 25.13 -6.20
CA MET A 315 5.30 24.67 -5.67
C MET A 315 6.42 25.56 -6.18
N ILE A 316 6.33 26.85 -5.85
CA ILE A 316 7.25 27.88 -6.33
C ILE A 316 7.71 28.79 -5.18
N ASP A 317 8.88 29.37 -5.35
CA ASP A 317 9.41 30.37 -4.46
C ASP A 317 9.05 31.81 -4.92
N GLY A 318 9.47 32.80 -4.14
CA GLY A 318 9.22 34.20 -4.51
C GLY A 318 9.96 34.64 -5.78
N LYS A 319 11.10 34.05 -6.10
CA LYS A 319 11.90 34.40 -7.28
C LYS A 319 11.20 33.96 -8.56
N VAL A 320 10.72 32.71 -8.59
CA VAL A 320 9.92 32.15 -9.68
C VAL A 320 8.63 32.93 -9.87
N VAL A 321 7.90 33.23 -8.79
CA VAL A 321 6.68 34.05 -8.85
C VAL A 321 6.96 35.43 -9.45
N ASN A 322 8.04 36.09 -9.02
CA ASN A 322 8.41 37.41 -9.54
C ASN A 322 8.80 37.35 -11.03
N ALA A 323 9.52 36.31 -11.44
CA ALA A 323 9.88 36.08 -12.84
C ALA A 323 8.65 35.90 -13.74
N ILE A 324 7.66 35.13 -13.29
CA ILE A 324 6.42 34.86 -14.04
C ILE A 324 5.48 36.07 -14.04
N SER A 325 5.35 36.76 -12.90
CA SER A 325 4.46 37.90 -12.73
C SER A 325 5.05 39.24 -13.22
N GLU A 326 6.22 39.20 -13.86
CA GLU A 326 6.98 40.35 -14.36
C GLU A 326 7.23 41.42 -13.28
N ASN A 327 7.32 40.97 -12.04
CA ASN A 327 7.60 41.83 -10.91
C ASN A 327 9.11 41.99 -10.75
N ASN A 328 9.63 43.10 -11.27
CA ASN A 328 11.07 43.41 -11.26
C ASN A 328 11.64 43.67 -9.84
N CYS A 329 10.80 43.73 -8.81
CA CYS A 329 11.24 44.03 -7.45
C CYS A 329 10.77 42.98 -6.45
N THR A 330 11.74 42.30 -5.82
CA THR A 330 11.49 41.31 -4.75
C THR A 330 10.87 41.90 -3.49
N GLN A 331 10.92 43.23 -3.32
CA GLN A 331 10.32 43.95 -2.19
C GLN A 331 8.91 44.47 -2.46
N LYS A 332 8.36 44.22 -3.66
CA LYS A 332 6.96 44.52 -4.00
C LYS A 332 6.13 43.25 -3.92
N CYS A 333 4.93 43.35 -3.37
CA CYS A 333 3.98 42.25 -3.39
C CYS A 333 3.56 41.95 -4.83
N TYR A 334 3.72 40.69 -5.27
CA TYR A 334 3.34 40.29 -6.63
C TYR A 334 1.82 40.38 -6.87
N LEU A 335 0.99 40.28 -5.81
CA LEU A 335 -0.47 40.33 -5.90
C LEU A 335 -1.02 41.75 -6.09
N CYS A 336 -0.49 42.76 -5.38
CA CYS A 336 -1.05 44.12 -5.37
C CYS A 336 -0.05 45.22 -5.81
N GLY A 337 1.22 44.88 -6.03
CA GLY A 337 2.29 45.80 -6.41
C GLY A 337 2.77 46.74 -5.31
N CYS A 338 2.20 46.65 -4.10
CA CYS A 338 2.54 47.50 -2.96
C CYS A 338 3.93 47.18 -2.39
N THR A 339 4.59 48.21 -1.88
CA THR A 339 5.87 48.14 -1.16
C THR A 339 5.66 48.04 0.34
N SER A 340 6.71 47.73 1.10
CA SER A 340 6.68 47.75 2.57
C SER A 340 6.18 49.08 3.16
N LYS A 341 6.47 50.23 2.52
CA LYS A 341 5.98 51.54 2.94
C LYS A 341 4.46 51.69 2.81
N ASP A 342 3.87 51.06 1.80
CA ASP A 342 2.43 51.09 1.57
C ASP A 342 1.71 50.20 2.58
N PHE A 343 2.31 49.06 2.97
CA PHE A 343 1.76 48.16 3.98
C PHE A 343 1.65 48.79 5.38
N ASN A 344 2.42 49.84 5.67
CA ASN A 344 2.25 50.62 6.90
C ASN A 344 0.94 51.45 6.93
N LYS A 345 0.22 51.57 5.81
CA LYS A 345 -1.05 52.30 5.69
C LYS A 345 -2.20 51.30 5.51
N ILE A 346 -2.61 50.67 6.60
CA ILE A 346 -3.60 49.57 6.62
C ILE A 346 -4.89 49.94 5.88
N ASP A 347 -5.44 51.14 6.12
CA ASP A 347 -6.70 51.57 5.49
C ASP A 347 -6.64 51.66 3.95
N LEU A 348 -5.45 51.95 3.41
CA LEU A 348 -5.23 51.98 1.96
C LEU A 348 -5.11 50.57 1.39
N ILE A 349 -4.44 49.66 2.11
CA ILE A 349 -4.26 48.27 1.68
C ILE A 349 -5.57 47.50 1.66
N LEU A 350 -6.44 47.71 2.66
CA LEU A 350 -7.75 47.07 2.71
C LEU A 350 -8.65 47.41 1.51
N LYS A 351 -8.41 48.57 0.87
CA LYS A 351 -9.13 49.02 -0.32
C LYS A 351 -8.42 48.68 -1.63
N LYS A 352 -7.20 48.13 -1.57
CA LYS A 352 -6.37 47.88 -2.74
C LYS A 352 -6.84 46.61 -3.45
N GLU A 353 -7.13 46.74 -4.73
CA GLU A 353 -7.42 45.56 -5.56
C GLU A 353 -6.18 44.71 -5.77
N VAL A 354 -6.38 43.39 -5.70
CA VAL A 354 -5.36 42.38 -6.01
C VAL A 354 -5.61 41.82 -7.40
N ASP A 355 -4.53 41.50 -8.09
CA ASP A 355 -4.62 40.79 -9.36
C ASP A 355 -5.07 39.35 -9.12
N LYS A 356 -6.32 39.06 -9.45
CA LYS A 356 -6.94 37.74 -9.25
C LYS A 356 -6.28 36.65 -10.08
N SER A 357 -5.65 36.98 -11.21
CA SER A 357 -4.92 35.99 -12.03
C SER A 357 -3.75 35.39 -11.27
N LYS A 358 -3.13 36.16 -10.36
CA LYS A 358 -1.94 35.75 -9.60
C LYS A 358 -2.25 34.94 -8.33
N LEU A 359 -3.54 34.76 -8.01
CA LEU A 359 -3.95 33.94 -6.86
C LEU A 359 -3.63 32.45 -7.06
N GLU A 360 -3.48 32.00 -8.30
CA GLU A 360 -3.15 30.61 -8.63
C GLU A 360 -1.76 30.18 -8.12
N PHE A 361 -0.86 31.14 -7.88
CA PHE A 361 0.48 30.90 -7.36
C PHE A 361 0.51 30.52 -5.87
N GLY A 362 -0.60 30.77 -5.16
CA GLY A 362 -0.70 30.53 -3.72
C GLY A 362 0.32 31.35 -2.93
N ILE A 363 0.67 30.86 -1.73
CA ILE A 363 1.69 31.46 -0.84
C ILE A 363 2.72 30.40 -0.48
N SER A 364 4.00 30.70 -0.67
CA SER A 364 5.11 29.82 -0.31
C SER A 364 5.33 29.84 1.21
N SER A 365 4.75 28.87 1.93
CA SER A 365 4.84 28.80 3.40
C SER A 365 6.28 28.69 3.89
N LEU A 366 7.14 27.94 3.19
CA LEU A 366 8.56 27.81 3.51
C LEU A 366 9.27 29.16 3.56
N HIS A 367 9.16 29.93 2.48
CA HIS A 367 9.81 31.23 2.39
C HIS A 367 9.17 32.28 3.30
N ALA A 368 7.87 32.18 3.58
CA ALA A 368 7.22 33.03 4.56
C ALA A 368 7.84 32.88 5.95
N TRP A 369 8.09 31.65 6.41
CA TRP A 369 8.77 31.40 7.69
C TRP A 369 10.22 31.89 7.70
N ILE A 370 10.98 31.64 6.64
CA ILE A 370 12.38 32.09 6.53
C ILE A 370 12.46 33.62 6.60
N ARG A 371 11.66 34.32 5.79
CA ARG A 371 11.63 35.79 5.75
C ARG A 371 11.10 36.41 7.04
N PHE A 372 10.14 35.75 7.68
CA PHE A 372 9.66 36.19 8.98
C PHE A 372 10.75 36.13 10.05
N LEU A 373 11.50 35.02 10.11
CA LEU A 373 12.63 34.89 11.03
C LEU A 373 13.71 35.94 10.75
N GLU A 374 14.09 36.13 9.48
CA GLU A 374 15.03 37.18 9.07
C GLU A 374 14.57 38.57 9.51
N CYS A 375 13.27 38.88 9.35
CA CYS A 375 12.68 40.14 9.81
C CYS A 375 12.79 40.31 11.33
N VAL A 376 12.47 39.28 12.12
CA VAL A 376 12.59 39.32 13.58
C VAL A 376 14.04 39.50 14.02
N LEU A 377 14.99 38.83 13.37
CA LEU A 377 16.42 39.01 13.63
C LEU A 377 16.87 40.44 13.33
N HIS A 378 16.43 41.02 12.21
CA HIS A 378 16.71 42.42 11.88
C HIS A 378 16.10 43.41 12.87
N LEU A 379 14.95 43.12 13.47
CA LEU A 379 14.36 43.95 14.53
C LEU A 379 15.14 43.86 15.86
N SER A 380 15.83 42.74 16.09
CA SER A 380 16.63 42.53 17.30
C SER A 380 18.01 43.17 17.26
N TYR A 381 18.54 43.42 16.07
CA TYR A 381 19.78 44.16 15.82
C TYR A 381 19.51 45.66 15.82
#